data_AF-A0A921HK76-F1
#
_entry.id   AF-A0A921HK76-F1
#
_cell.length_a   1.000
_cell.length_b   1.000
_cell.length_c   1.000
_cell.angle_alpha   90.00
_cell.angle_beta   90.00
_cell.angle_gamma   90.00
#
_symmetry.space_group_name_H-M   'P 1'
#
loop_
_entity.id
_entity.type
_entity.pdbx_description
1 polymer ?
#
loop_
_entity_poly.entity_id
_entity_poly.type
_entity_poly.pdbx_seq_one_letter_code
_entity_poly.pdbx_strand_id
1 'polypeptide(L)'
;YQASRNNRLVGIIYNLREQLTSFRAKSMAYPGRLEETLEEHRRIVDTIAQGDVEGAQKASEYHMERSEHTLLLSMEDKEGNME
;
A
#
# COMPACT_ATOMS: atom_id res chain seq x y z
N TYR A 1 5.38 7.78 9.10
CA TYR A 1 5.92 9.02 8.51
C TYR A 1 6.54 9.99 9.52
N GLN A 2 5.97 10.20 10.71
CA GLN A 2 6.60 11.04 11.75
C GLN A 2 8.04 10.63 12.09
N ALA A 3 8.34 9.33 12.04
CA ALA A 3 9.68 8.77 12.26
C ALA A 3 10.75 9.29 11.28
N SER A 4 10.38 9.82 10.10
CA SER A 4 11.36 10.37 9.13
C SER A 4 11.92 11.74 9.55
N ARG A 5 11.32 12.39 10.55
CA ARG A 5 11.66 13.77 11.00
C ARG A 5 11.65 14.80 9.86
N ASN A 6 10.93 14.53 8.77
CA ASN A 6 10.80 15.42 7.63
C ASN A 6 9.40 16.04 7.59
N ASN A 7 9.28 17.27 8.10
CA ASN A 7 8.00 17.98 8.22
C ASN A 7 7.34 18.25 6.86
N ARG A 8 8.15 18.49 5.81
CA ARG A 8 7.62 18.68 4.44
C ARG A 8 6.97 17.40 3.93
N LEU A 9 7.65 16.26 4.10
CA LEU A 9 7.10 14.96 3.72
C LEU A 9 5.81 14.63 4.49
N VAL A 10 5.79 14.89 5.80
CA VAL A 10 4.60 14.67 6.64
C VAL A 10 3.41 15.50 6.13
N GLY A 11 3.63 16.76 5.77
CA GLY A 11 2.59 17.62 5.20
C GLY A 11 2.05 17.11 3.87
N ILE A 12 2.92 16.67 2.95
CA ILE A 12 2.52 16.07 1.68
C ILE A 12 1.62 14.85 1.90
N ILE A 13 2.03 13.96 2.79
CA ILE A 13 1.28 12.73 3.08
C ILE A 13 -0.06 13.03 3.75
N TYR A 14 -0.11 14.03 4.62
CA TYR A 14 -1.36 14.46 5.22
C TYR A 14 -2.40 14.87 4.18
N ASN A 15 -1.97 15.62 3.15
CA ASN A 15 -2.84 16.04 2.05
C ASN A 15 -3.32 14.87 1.18
N LEU A 16 -2.57 13.78 1.14
CA LEU A 16 -2.92 12.56 0.40
C LEU A 16 -3.70 11.54 1.26
N ARG A 17 -3.82 11.76 2.57
CA ARG A 17 -4.31 10.75 3.52
C ARG A 17 -5.71 10.25 3.20
N GLU A 18 -6.64 11.14 2.88
CA GLU A 18 -8.02 10.77 2.56
C GLU A 18 -8.09 9.91 1.30
N GLN A 19 -7.35 10.29 0.26
CA GLN A 19 -7.27 9.54 -1.00
C GLN A 19 -6.65 8.16 -0.77
N LEU A 20 -5.53 8.10 -0.04
CA LEU A 20 -4.84 6.85 0.29
C LEU A 20 -5.72 5.92 1.16
N THR A 21 -6.50 6.48 2.08
CA THR A 21 -7.39 5.69 2.95
C THR A 21 -8.54 5.08 2.14
N SER A 22 -9.15 5.86 1.25
CA SER A 22 -10.19 5.36 0.34
C SER A 22 -9.64 4.29 -0.61
N PHE A 23 -8.46 4.51 -1.19
CA PHE A 23 -7.75 3.52 -2.02
C PHE A 23 -7.52 2.21 -1.27
N ARG A 24 -6.94 2.30 -0.07
CA ARG A 24 -6.68 1.13 0.78
C ARG A 24 -7.94 0.35 1.10
N ALA A 25 -9.02 1.03 1.46
CA ALA A 25 -10.28 0.38 1.80
C ALA A 25 -10.86 -0.39 0.60
N LYS A 26 -10.80 0.19 -0.60
CA LYS A 26 -11.27 -0.46 -1.83
C LYS A 26 -10.39 -1.66 -2.21
N SER A 27 -9.07 -1.49 -2.18
CA SER A 27 -8.12 -2.56 -2.48
C SER A 27 -8.26 -3.74 -1.51
N MET A 28 -8.28 -3.48 -0.19
CA MET A 28 -8.39 -4.53 0.84
C MET A 28 -9.73 -5.27 0.85
N ALA A 29 -10.80 -4.69 0.27
CA ALA A 29 -12.07 -5.37 0.12
C ALA A 29 -12.05 -6.46 -0.97
N TYR A 30 -11.02 -6.47 -1.83
CA TYR A 30 -10.86 -7.48 -2.86
C TYR A 30 -10.49 -8.85 -2.24
N PRO A 31 -11.11 -9.96 -2.67
CA PRO A 31 -10.85 -11.28 -2.11
C PRO A 31 -9.36 -11.65 -2.10
N GLY A 32 -8.87 -12.19 -0.98
CA GLY A 32 -7.46 -12.58 -0.79
C GLY A 32 -6.49 -11.42 -0.48
N ARG A 33 -6.85 -10.17 -0.78
CA ARG A 33 -5.92 -9.03 -0.66
C ARG A 33 -5.44 -8.76 0.77
N LEU A 34 -6.28 -9.04 1.77
CA LEU A 34 -5.93 -8.81 3.17
C LEU A 34 -4.75 -9.68 3.63
N GLU A 35 -4.72 -10.94 3.21
CA GLU A 35 -3.63 -11.87 3.53
C GLU A 35 -2.34 -11.45 2.84
N GLU A 36 -2.38 -11.12 1.55
CA GLU A 36 -1.23 -10.61 0.81
C GLU A 36 -0.67 -9.33 1.43
N THR A 37 -1.54 -8.40 1.83
CA THR A 37 -1.14 -7.14 2.47
C THR A 37 -0.40 -7.40 3.78
N LEU A 38 -0.83 -8.39 4.56
CA LEU A 38 -0.18 -8.76 5.81
C LEU A 38 1.24 -9.29 5.56
N GLU A 39 1.42 -10.14 4.56
CA GLU A 39 2.74 -10.65 4.19
C GLU A 39 3.67 -9.54 3.71
N GLU A 40 3.16 -8.64 2.87
CA GLU A 40 3.90 -7.47 2.38
C GLU A 40 4.37 -6.58 3.54
N HIS A 41 3.49 -6.27 4.49
CA HIS A 41 3.85 -5.48 5.67
C HIS A 41 4.87 -6.20 6.55
N ARG A 42 4.77 -7.54 6.70
CA ARG A 42 5.78 -8.31 7.44
C ARG A 42 7.15 -8.17 6.78
N ARG A 43 7.25 -8.31 5.45
CA ARG A 43 8.51 -8.13 4.71
C ARG A 43 9.09 -6.73 4.88
N ILE A 44 8.25 -5.68 4.85
CA ILE A 44 8.69 -4.30 5.11
C ILE A 44 9.27 -4.17 6.53
N VAL A 45 8.58 -4.69 7.54
CA VAL A 45 9.04 -4.59 8.94
C VAL A 45 10.31 -5.39 9.16
N ASP A 46 10.42 -6.59 8.58
CA ASP A 46 11.57 -7.48 8.74
C ASP A 46 12.84 -6.87 8.12
N THR A 47 12.73 -6.30 6.92
CA THR A 47 13.85 -5.61 6.24
C THR A 47 14.30 -4.36 7.00
N ILE A 48 13.35 -3.58 7.55
CA ILE A 48 13.67 -2.45 8.44
C ILE A 48 14.40 -2.94 9.70
N ALA A 49 13.93 -4.01 10.33
CA ALA A 49 14.51 -4.55 11.55
C ALA A 49 15.96 -5.06 11.34
N GLN A 50 16.27 -5.53 10.14
CA GLN A 50 17.61 -5.97 9.74
C GLN A 50 18.54 -4.81 9.36
N GLY A 51 18.02 -3.58 9.25
CA GLY A 51 18.76 -2.44 8.73
C GLY A 51 19.03 -2.50 7.22
N ASP A 52 18.30 -3.35 6.49
CA ASP A 52 18.39 -3.48 5.04
C ASP A 52 17.57 -2.38 4.36
N VAL A 53 18.24 -1.26 4.06
CA VAL A 53 17.62 -0.09 3.44
C VAL A 53 17.08 -0.41 2.04
N GLU A 54 17.86 -1.14 1.24
CA GLU A 54 17.48 -1.45 -0.14
C GLU A 54 16.33 -2.45 -0.17
N GLY A 55 16.37 -3.47 0.70
CA GLY A 55 15.27 -4.41 0.89
C GLY A 55 13.98 -3.73 1.39
N ALA A 56 14.09 -2.82 2.35
CA ALA A 56 12.93 -2.07 2.85
C ALA A 56 12.30 -1.19 1.76
N GLN A 57 13.13 -0.57 0.91
CA GLN A 57 12.66 0.20 -0.24
C GLN A 57 11.92 -0.71 -1.23
N LYS A 58 12.55 -1.80 -1.68
CA LYS A 58 11.94 -2.75 -2.63
C LYS A 58 10.65 -3.36 -2.10
N ALA A 59 10.61 -3.74 -0.82
CA ALA A 59 9.42 -4.28 -0.19
C ALA A 59 8.28 -3.25 -0.12
N SER A 60 8.62 -1.97 0.11
CA SER A 60 7.64 -0.88 0.13
C SER A 60 7.10 -0.56 -1.27
N GLU A 61 7.96 -0.54 -2.29
CA GLU A 61 7.58 -0.38 -3.69
C GLU A 61 6.64 -1.51 -4.13
N TYR A 62 7.02 -2.76 -3.86
CA TYR A 62 6.20 -3.93 -4.14
C TYR A 62 4.80 -3.86 -3.49
N HIS A 63 4.71 -3.44 -2.23
CA HIS A 63 3.42 -3.24 -1.56
C HIS A 63 2.51 -2.23 -2.28
N MET A 64 3.09 -1.12 -2.77
CA MET A 64 2.35 -0.09 -3.49
C MET A 64 1.87 -0.61 -4.85
N GLU A 65 2.74 -1.28 -5.62
CA GLU A 65 2.40 -1.87 -6.92
C GLU A 65 1.29 -2.93 -6.79
N ARG A 66 1.37 -3.82 -5.78
CA ARG A 66 0.33 -4.82 -5.53
C ARG A 66 -1.01 -4.20 -5.13
N SER A 67 -0.97 -3.12 -4.34
CA SER A 67 -2.17 -2.39 -3.94
C SER A 67 -2.85 -1.72 -5.14
N GLU A 68 -2.06 -1.12 -6.04
CA GLU A 68 -2.52 -0.52 -7.29
C GLU A 68 -3.12 -1.57 -8.23
N HIS A 69 -2.37 -2.64 -8.51
CA HIS A 69 -2.83 -3.73 -9.37
C HIS A 69 -4.18 -4.30 -8.90
N THR A 70 -4.31 -4.56 -7.59
CA THR A 70 -5.56 -5.07 -7.01
C THR A 70 -6.71 -4.07 -7.15
N LEU A 71 -6.44 -2.77 -7.05
CA LEU A 71 -7.47 -1.77 -7.26
C LEU A 71 -7.95 -1.80 -8.72
N LEU A 72 -7.04 -1.85 -9.69
CA LEU A 72 -7.40 -1.93 -11.12
C LEU A 72 -8.28 -3.15 -11.40
N LEU A 73 -7.89 -4.32 -10.90
CA LEU A 73 -8.72 -5.53 -10.99
C LEU A 73 -10.13 -5.31 -10.38
N SER A 74 -10.19 -4.71 -9.20
CA SER A 74 -11.48 -4.44 -8.53
C SER A 74 -12.37 -3.44 -9.30
N MET A 75 -11.79 -2.62 -10.17
CA MET A 75 -12.52 -1.68 -11.02
C MET A 75 -13.02 -2.39 -12.29
N GLU A 76 -12.16 -3.18 -12.94
CA GLU A 76 -12.51 -4.02 -14.09
C GLU A 76 -13.66 -5.00 -13.77
N ASP A 77 -13.58 -5.69 -12.63
CA ASP A 77 -14.63 -6.60 -12.17
C ASP A 77 -15.97 -5.90 -11.90
N LYS A 78 -15.94 -4.63 -11.51
CA LYS A 78 -17.17 -3.84 -11.33
C LYS A 78 -17.78 -3.44 -12.65
N GLU A 79 -16.96 -3.07 -13.62
CA GLU A 79 -17.42 -2.71 -14.97
C GLU A 79 -18.04 -3.92 -15.67
N GLY A 80 -17.40 -5.10 -15.59
CA GLY A 80 -17.94 -6.34 -16.17
C GLY A 80 -19.20 -6.90 -15.49
N ASN A 81 -19.47 -6.55 -14.22
CA ASN A 81 -20.71 -6.91 -13.52
C ASN A 81 -21.87 -5.91 -13.75
N MET A 82 -21.63 -4.80 -14.45
CA MET A 82 -22.64 -3.81 -14.80
C MET A 82 -23.18 -3.97 -16.23
N GLU A 83 -22.64 -4.90 -17.02
CA GLU A 83 -23.20 -5.38 -18.29
C GLU A 83 -24.06 -6.64 -18.10
#